data_AF-A0A2E5DZC3-F1
#
_entry.id   AF-A0A2E5DZC3-F1
#
_cell.length_a   1.000
_cell.length_b   1.000
_cell.length_c   1.000
_cell.angle_alpha   90.00
_cell.angle_beta   90.00
_cell.angle_gamma   90.00
#
_symmetry.space_group_name_H-M   'P 1'
#
loop_
_entity.id
_entity.type
_entity.pdbx_description
1 polymer ?
#
loop_
_entity_poly.entity_id
_entity_poly.type
_entity_poly.pdbx_seq_one_letter_code
_entity_poly.pdbx_strand_id
1 'polypeptide(L)' 'MNAMNASSSHKFESAVTTRILKLESASTDPWVVCTLDAVPIILARFSTRESAEQWQAGLRMKMRAA' A
#
# COMPACT_ATOMS: atom_id res chain seq x y z
N MET A 1 29.75 19.56 -6.58
CA MET A 1 28.98 19.98 -5.40
C MET A 1 27.75 20.71 -5.87
N ASN A 2 26.57 20.14 -5.63
CA ASN A 2 25.30 20.84 -5.36
C ASN A 2 24.23 19.78 -5.13
N ALA A 3 24.16 19.29 -3.89
CA ALA A 3 22.98 18.60 -3.40
C ALA A 3 21.90 19.68 -3.23
N MET A 4 20.95 19.72 -4.16
CA MET A 4 19.83 20.66 -4.10
C MET A 4 18.99 20.26 -2.88
N ASN A 5 19.02 21.11 -1.85
CA ASN A 5 18.34 20.92 -0.59
C ASN A 5 16.83 20.97 -0.85
N ALA A 6 16.16 19.81 -0.80
CA ALA A 6 14.70 19.74 -0.76
C ALA A 6 14.23 20.18 0.63
N SER A 7 14.35 21.49 0.90
CA SER A 7 13.88 22.11 2.12
C SER A 7 12.39 21.84 2.32
N SER A 8 12.10 21.20 3.45
CA SER A 8 10.91 21.41 4.28
C SER A 8 9.57 21.45 3.53
N SER A 9 9.10 20.29 3.09
CA SER A 9 7.66 20.08 3.01
C SER A 9 7.22 19.44 4.33
N HIS A 10 6.46 20.18 5.13
CA HIS A 10 5.62 19.69 6.24
C HIS A 10 4.53 18.68 5.76
N LYS A 11 4.77 17.96 4.65
CA LYS A 11 3.85 17.06 3.95
C LYS A 11 4.31 15.60 3.96
N PHE A 12 5.38 15.26 4.68
CA PHE A 12 5.62 13.89 5.14
C PHE A 12 4.80 13.61 6.41
N GLU A 13 3.55 14.07 6.45
CA GLU A 13 2.56 13.48 7.34
C GLU A 13 2.36 12.04 6.88
N SER A 14 3.05 11.09 7.54
CA SER A 14 2.53 9.81 8.03
C SER A 14 1.35 9.18 7.28
N ALA A 15 1.31 9.22 5.95
CA ALA A 15 0.20 8.69 5.18
C ALA A 15 0.48 7.21 4.91
N VAL A 16 0.16 6.37 5.90
CA VAL A 16 0.10 4.92 5.76
C VAL A 16 -0.70 4.59 4.49
N THR A 17 -0.01 4.23 3.42
CA THR A 17 -0.65 4.08 2.11
C THR A 17 -0.89 2.59 1.88
N THR A 18 -2.15 2.19 1.88
CA THR A 18 -2.53 0.83 1.45
C THR A 18 -2.46 0.74 -0.07
N ARG A 19 -1.67 -0.20 -0.61
CA ARG A 19 -1.50 -0.48 -2.04
C ARG A 19 -1.77 -1.94 -2.38
N ILE A 20 -2.06 -2.17 -3.65
CA ILE A 20 -2.18 -3.51 -4.23
C ILE A 20 -0.94 -3.74 -5.09
N LEU A 21 -0.22 -4.84 -4.84
CA LEU A 21 1.01 -5.20 -5.54
C LEU A 21 0.91 -6.63 -6.08
N LYS A 22 1.54 -6.89 -7.22
CA LYS A 22 1.74 -8.26 -7.72
C LYS A 22 3.10 -8.76 -7.23
N LEU A 23 3.15 -9.94 -6.61
CA LEU A 23 4.42 -10.55 -6.20
C LEU A 23 4.98 -11.41 -7.33
N GLU A 24 5.95 -10.86 -8.05
CA GLU A 24 6.59 -11.50 -9.22
C GLU A 24 7.56 -12.64 -8.87
N SER A 25 7.83 -12.87 -7.58
CA SER A 25 8.78 -13.90 -7.12
C SER A 25 8.14 -15.21 -6.67
N ALA A 26 6.81 -15.29 -6.63
CA ALA A 26 6.12 -16.51 -6.24
C ALA A 26 5.69 -17.29 -7.48
N SER A 27 5.88 -18.61 -7.45
CA SER A 27 5.44 -19.59 -8.48
C SER A 27 3.94 -19.53 -8.85
N THR A 28 3.18 -18.67 -8.17
CA THR A 28 1.72 -18.51 -8.25
C THR A 28 1.31 -17.05 -8.44
N ASP A 29 2.24 -16.12 -8.65
CA ASP A 29 2.02 -14.71 -9.01
C ASP A 29 0.86 -14.01 -8.25
N PRO A 30 0.82 -14.07 -6.91
CA PRO A 30 -0.33 -13.59 -6.17
C PRO A 30 -0.39 -12.06 -6.12
N TRP A 31 -1.61 -11.54 -5.99
CA TRP A 31 -1.88 -10.15 -5.67
C TRP A 31 -1.91 -9.98 -4.15
N VAL A 32 -1.29 -8.93 -3.63
CA VAL A 32 -1.27 -8.63 -2.20
C VAL A 32 -1.76 -7.22 -1.93
N VAL A 33 -2.48 -7.06 -0.83
CA VAL A 33 -2.82 -5.74 -0.28
C VAL A 33 -1.88 -5.49 0.90
N CYS A 34 -1.11 -4.42 0.84
CA CYS A 34 -0.11 -4.07 1.85
C CYS A 34 -0.17 -2.61 2.23
N THR A 35 0.17 -2.29 3.48
CA THR A 35 0.40 -0.91 3.92
C THR A 35 1.86 -0.59 3.83
N LEU A 36 2.18 0.48 3.10
CA LEU A 36 3.52 1.04 2.99
C LEU A 36 3.65 2.14 4.02
N ASP A 37 4.31 1.80 5.13
CA ASP A 37 4.88 2.74 6.09
C ASP A 37 6.43 2.65 5.99
N ALA A 38 7.18 2.73 7.09
CA ALA A 38 8.62 2.47 7.11
C ALA A 38 8.97 1.01 6.77
N VAL A 39 8.06 0.07 7.04
CA VAL A 39 8.19 -1.36 6.69
C VAL A 39 6.89 -1.82 6.01
N PRO A 40 6.96 -2.45 4.83
CA PRO A 40 5.77 -2.98 4.18
C PRO A 40 5.16 -4.13 4.99
N ILE A 41 3.91 -3.97 5.42
CA ILE A 41 3.12 -5.03 6.08
C ILE A 41 2.12 -5.59 5.08
N ILE A 42 2.20 -6.90 4.82
CA ILE A 42 1.21 -7.61 3.99
C ILE A 42 -0.03 -7.88 4.84
N LEU A 43 -1.18 -7.37 4.41
CA LEU A 43 -2.44 -7.55 5.11
C LEU A 43 -3.21 -8.77 4.62
N ALA A 44 -3.19 -9.01 3.30
CA ALA A 44 -3.94 -10.09 2.67
C ALA A 44 -3.34 -10.47 1.30
N ARG A 45 -3.59 -11.73 0.88
CA ARG A 45 -3.14 -12.33 -0.38
C ARG A 45 -4.34 -12.84 -1.18
N PHE A 46 -4.30 -12.63 -2.49
CA PHE A 46 -5.38 -12.90 -3.42
C PHE A 46 -4.86 -13.58 -4.69
N SER A 47 -5.69 -14.40 -5.31
CA SER A 47 -5.41 -15.05 -6.60
C SER A 47 -5.68 -14.13 -7.80
N THR A 48 -6.55 -13.13 -7.65
CA THR A 48 -6.90 -12.16 -8.69
C THR A 48 -6.74 -10.73 -8.21
N ARG A 49 -6.59 -9.79 -9.16
CA ARG A 49 -6.46 -8.37 -8.84
C ARG A 49 -7.78 -7.79 -8.35
N GLU A 50 -8.87 -8.18 -8.99
CA GLU A 50 -10.21 -7.69 -8.77
C GLU A 50 -10.68 -8.00 -7.33
N SER A 51 -10.35 -9.19 -6.81
CA SER A 51 -10.67 -9.55 -5.42
C SER A 51 -9.86 -8.73 -4.40
N ALA A 52 -8.60 -8.42 -4.70
CA ALA A 52 -7.78 -7.52 -3.89
C ALA A 52 -8.33 -6.09 -3.88
N GLU A 53 -8.80 -5.59 -5.03
CA GLU A 53 -9.40 -4.26 -5.19
C GLU A 53 -10.72 -4.13 -4.42
N GLN A 54 -11.59 -5.13 -4.50
CA GLN A 54 -12.84 -5.18 -3.73
C GLN A 54 -12.57 -5.15 -2.22
N TRP A 55 -11.59 -5.92 -1.75
CA TRP A 55 -11.23 -5.94 -0.34
C TRP A 55 -10.62 -4.61 0.14
N GLN A 56 -9.71 -4.01 -0.64
CA GLN A 56 -9.13 -2.70 -0.35
C GLN A 56 -10.21 -1.61 -0.28
N ALA A 57 -11.20 -1.63 -1.18
CA ALA A 57 -12.32 -0.70 -1.17
C ALA A 57 -13.17 -0.86 0.12
N GLY A 58 -13.42 -2.09 0.55
CA GLY A 58 -14.10 -2.40 1.80
C GLY A 58 -13.36 -1.89 3.05
N LEU A 59 -12.01 -1.98 3.07
CA LEU A 59 -11.21 -1.40 4.15
C LEU A 59 -11.39 0.13 4.27
N ARG A 60 -11.36 0.84 3.13
CA ARG A 60 -11.51 2.31 3.11
C ARG A 60 -12.87 2.75 3.63
N MET A 61 -13.92 1.98 3.37
CA MET A 61 -15.27 2.27 3.88
C MET A 61 -15.37 2.05 5.39
N LYS A 62 -14.73 1.00 5.94
CA LYS A 62 -14.75 0.72 7.39
C LYS A 62 -13.99 1.75 8.21
N MET A 63 -12.89 2.32 7.70
CA MET A 63 -12.14 3.36 8.40
C MET A 63 -12.84 4.72 8.44
N ARG A 64 -13.84 4.96 7.59
CA ARG A 64 -14.59 6.23 7.55
C ARG A 64 -15.81 6.25 8.47
N ALA A 65 -16.13 5.12 9.11
CA ALA A 65 -17.28 4.95 10.00
C ALA A 65 -16.92 5.04 11.49
N ALA A 66 -15.70 5.50 11.82
CA ALA A 66 -15.21 5.69 13.19
C ALA A 66 -14.90 7.16 13.44
#